data_AF-D6D7P6-F1
#
_entry.id   AF-D6D7P6-F1
#
_cell.length_a   1.000
_cell.length_b   1.000
_cell.length_c   1.000
_cell.angle_alpha   90.00
_cell.angle_beta   90.00
_cell.angle_gamma   90.00
#
_symmetry.space_group_name_H-M   'P 1'
#
loop_
_entity.id
_entity.type
_entity.pdbx_description
1 polymer ?
#
loop_
_entity_poly.entity_id
_entity_poly.type
_entity_poly.pdbx_seq_one_letter_code
_entity_poly.pdbx_strand_id
1 'polypeptide(L)'
;MEVQNIRIDLISPSPLNPRKTFDEAALEELASNIEKQGLLQPITVRVAKSEEMTNLETGDVTPLPYTYEIVCGERRFRAVSLLKAKEDEANVAKIKAHRKKSEKFQTISCIVREMTDDEAFEAMITENLQRKDVDPIEEAFAFAQLAEKGRTLEDIALKIGKSTRFVFDRIKLNSLIPELKERVRNGDIPLSGAMILSKLDEDTQKEFHEEEEEQCTTAMIREFVSNSFMELGNAPWIKDDSDNWENTDIKSCSQCENNTCNHGCLFYEMNSKDARCINAACYEKKQIAYVTRKIQLEYEHLVKVGEPLSFGKTIIIARRPDTYWGGR
;
A
#
# COMPACT_ATOMS: atom_id res chain seq x y z
N MET A 1 9.79 -36.73 1.21
CA MET A 1 10.06 -35.63 2.17
C MET A 1 9.96 -36.23 3.54
N GLU A 2 11.05 -36.19 4.31
CA GLU A 2 11.11 -36.76 5.65
C GLU A 2 10.75 -35.69 6.68
N VAL A 3 9.91 -36.05 7.66
CA VAL A 3 9.55 -35.15 8.76
C VAL A 3 10.56 -35.36 9.88
N GLN A 4 11.19 -34.29 10.33
CA GLN A 4 12.21 -34.29 11.37
C GLN A 4 11.78 -33.40 12.54
N ASN A 5 12.04 -33.82 13.78
CA ASN A 5 11.77 -32.98 14.95
C ASN A 5 13.01 -32.14 15.26
N ILE A 6 12.90 -30.83 15.05
CA ILE A 6 14.00 -29.87 15.22
C ILE A 6 13.76 -29.08 16.50
N ARG A 7 14.84 -28.77 17.24
CA ARG A 7 14.75 -27.90 18.42
C ARG A 7 14.32 -26.49 18.00
N ILE A 8 13.36 -25.93 18.73
CA ILE A 8 12.82 -24.60 18.44
C ILE A 8 13.91 -23.53 18.51
N ASP A 9 14.89 -23.70 19.42
CA ASP A 9 16.02 -22.78 19.60
C ASP A 9 16.92 -22.66 18.35
N LEU A 10 16.83 -23.62 17.42
CA LEU A 10 17.60 -23.62 16.16
C LEU A 10 16.82 -23.01 14.99
N ILE A 11 15.55 -22.62 15.19
CA ILE A 11 14.66 -22.15 14.12
C ILE A 11 14.38 -20.66 14.30
N SER A 12 14.61 -19.88 13.25
CA SER A 12 14.38 -18.44 13.21
C SER A 12 13.26 -18.08 12.22
N PRO A 13 12.41 -17.10 12.53
CA PRO A 13 11.47 -16.55 11.56
C PRO A 13 12.23 -15.84 10.43
N SER A 14 11.67 -15.87 9.23
CA SER A 14 12.26 -15.17 8.10
C SER A 14 11.97 -13.66 8.19
N PRO A 15 12.97 -12.78 7.99
CA PRO A 15 12.75 -11.34 7.90
C PRO A 15 11.90 -10.95 6.69
N LEU A 16 11.79 -11.85 5.70
CA LEU A 16 11.06 -11.65 4.46
C LEU A 16 9.59 -12.11 4.55
N ASN A 17 9.07 -12.40 5.74
CA ASN A 17 7.68 -12.85 5.84
C ASN A 17 6.71 -11.76 5.35
N PRO A 18 5.89 -12.04 4.32
CA PRO A 18 4.89 -11.09 3.83
C PRO A 18 3.82 -10.80 4.89
N ARG A 19 3.53 -11.75 5.79
CA ARG A 19 2.57 -11.55 6.86
C ARG A 19 3.25 -10.87 8.05
N LYS A 20 2.93 -9.60 8.24
CA LYS A 20 3.44 -8.81 9.38
C LYS A 20 2.44 -8.70 10.54
N THR A 21 1.15 -8.93 10.26
CA THR A 21 0.08 -8.79 11.25
C THR A 21 -0.36 -10.15 11.78
N PHE A 22 -0.37 -10.30 13.09
CA PHE A 22 -0.82 -11.50 13.78
C PHE A 22 -1.81 -11.10 14.87
N ASP A 23 -3.01 -11.67 14.81
CA ASP A 23 -3.99 -11.57 15.88
C ASP A 23 -3.54 -12.47 17.05
N GLU A 24 -3.32 -11.85 18.20
CA GLU A 24 -2.88 -12.52 19.42
C GLU A 24 -3.93 -13.51 19.93
N ALA A 25 -5.22 -13.17 19.86
CA ALA A 25 -6.29 -14.05 20.32
C ALA A 25 -6.35 -15.34 19.49
N ALA A 26 -6.28 -15.21 18.16
CA ALA A 26 -6.23 -16.35 17.24
C ALA A 26 -4.94 -17.18 17.40
N LEU A 27 -3.84 -16.57 17.87
CA LEU A 27 -2.60 -17.28 18.16
C LEU A 27 -2.71 -18.11 19.45
N GLU A 28 -3.32 -17.55 20.50
CA GLU A 28 -3.57 -18.25 21.75
C GLU A 28 -4.54 -19.43 21.58
N GLU A 29 -5.59 -19.26 20.78
CA GLU A 29 -6.51 -20.34 20.44
C GLU A 29 -5.78 -21.48 19.72
N LEU A 30 -4.93 -21.13 18.74
CA LEU A 30 -4.10 -22.11 18.03
C LEU A 30 -3.14 -22.84 18.97
N ALA A 31 -2.53 -22.13 19.91
CA ALA A 31 -1.66 -22.72 20.93
C ALA A 31 -2.44 -23.70 21.83
N SER A 32 -3.64 -23.34 22.30
CA SER A 32 -4.48 -24.24 23.11
C SER A 32 -4.90 -25.50 22.34
N ASN A 33 -5.15 -25.36 21.03
CA ASN A 33 -5.47 -26.50 20.18
C ASN A 33 -4.24 -27.43 20.00
N ILE A 34 -3.07 -26.86 19.70
CA ILE A 34 -1.81 -27.61 19.57
C ILE A 34 -1.44 -28.32 20.88
N GLU A 35 -1.73 -27.71 22.04
CA GLU A 35 -1.48 -28.34 23.34
C GLU A 35 -2.27 -29.66 23.52
N LYS A 36 -3.52 -29.68 23.05
CA LYS A 36 -4.46 -30.81 23.17
C LYS A 36 -4.25 -31.87 22.09
N GLN A 37 -4.14 -31.46 20.83
CA GLN A 37 -4.11 -32.37 19.67
C GLN A 37 -2.71 -32.62 19.11
N GLY A 38 -1.72 -31.84 19.54
CA GLY A 38 -0.39 -31.82 18.93
C GLY A 38 -0.38 -31.07 17.60
N LEU A 39 0.82 -30.94 17.01
CA LEU A 39 0.99 -30.30 15.72
C LEU A 39 0.60 -31.27 14.59
N LEU A 40 -0.58 -31.07 13.99
CA LEU A 40 -1.10 -31.96 12.94
C LEU A 40 -0.31 -31.86 11.62
N GLN A 41 0.11 -30.65 11.25
CA GLN A 41 0.87 -30.41 10.03
C GLN A 41 2.25 -29.85 10.37
N PRO A 42 3.34 -30.49 9.89
CA PRO A 42 4.69 -30.00 10.12
C PRO A 42 4.92 -28.64 9.44
N ILE A 43 5.83 -27.85 9.99
CA ILE A 43 6.25 -26.58 9.38
C ILE A 43 7.31 -26.85 8.30
N THR A 44 7.43 -25.96 7.32
CA THR A 44 8.50 -26.06 6.31
C THR A 44 9.62 -25.12 6.71
N VAL A 45 10.84 -25.63 6.83
CA VAL A 45 12.03 -24.85 7.11
C VAL A 45 13.08 -25.09 6.02
N ARG A 46 13.95 -24.10 5.83
CA ARG A 46 15.14 -24.23 5.01
C ARG A 46 16.40 -24.19 5.87
N VAL A 47 17.47 -24.78 5.35
CA VAL A 47 18.80 -24.70 5.96
C VAL A 47 19.35 -23.29 5.71
N ALA A 48 19.55 -22.50 6.76
CA ALA A 48 20.29 -21.25 6.68
C ALA A 48 21.80 -21.52 6.81
N LYS A 49 22.63 -20.60 6.30
CA LYS A 49 24.09 -20.77 6.25
C LYS A 49 24.64 -21.07 7.65
N SER A 50 25.53 -22.06 7.73
CA SER A 50 26.33 -22.31 8.93
C SER A 50 27.23 -21.09 9.17
N GLU A 51 26.98 -20.35 10.24
CA GLU A 51 27.96 -19.38 10.71
C GLU A 51 29.13 -20.14 11.35
N GLU A 52 30.35 -19.74 10.99
CA GLU A 52 31.55 -20.24 11.63
C GLU A 52 31.87 -19.31 12.81
N MET A 53 31.71 -19.81 14.03
CA MET A 53 32.13 -19.06 15.21
C MET A 53 33.62 -19.27 15.40
N THR A 54 34.41 -18.22 15.19
CA THR A 54 35.83 -18.18 15.54
C THR A 54 35.97 -17.73 16.99
N ASN A 55 36.50 -18.59 17.86
CA ASN A 55 36.87 -18.17 19.21
C ASN A 55 38.02 -17.16 19.12
N LEU A 56 37.75 -15.89 19.46
CA LEU A 56 38.74 -14.80 19.43
C LEU A 56 39.95 -15.05 20.37
N GLU A 57 39.78 -15.92 21.38
CA GLU A 57 40.84 -16.24 22.36
C GLU A 57 41.64 -17.50 22.01
N THR A 58 41.04 -18.50 21.36
CA THR A 58 41.72 -19.78 21.04
C THR A 58 42.01 -19.99 19.55
N GLY A 59 41.42 -19.17 18.68
CA GLY A 59 41.53 -19.32 17.22
C GLY A 59 40.76 -20.52 16.65
N ASP A 60 40.04 -21.26 17.49
CA ASP A 60 39.29 -22.43 17.06
C ASP A 60 38.04 -22.03 16.28
N VAL A 61 37.86 -22.63 15.11
CA VAL A 61 36.65 -22.52 14.30
C VAL A 61 35.70 -23.61 14.73
N THR A 62 34.66 -23.26 15.46
CA THR A 62 33.55 -24.17 15.75
C THR A 62 32.42 -23.93 14.75
N PRO A 63 32.05 -24.93 13.93
CA PRO A 63 30.88 -24.80 13.06
C PRO A 63 29.64 -24.67 13.96
N LEU A 64 28.91 -23.55 13.86
CA LEU A 64 27.62 -23.46 14.53
C LEU A 64 26.68 -24.50 13.90
N PRO A 65 25.81 -25.14 14.71
CA PRO A 65 24.78 -26.00 14.17
C PRO A 65 23.94 -25.21 13.16
N TYR A 66 23.54 -25.85 12.06
CA TYR A 66 22.69 -25.24 11.05
C TYR A 66 21.50 -24.54 11.71
N THR A 67 21.41 -23.23 11.52
CA THR A 67 20.20 -22.49 11.83
C THR A 67 19.18 -22.80 10.74
N TYR A 68 17.92 -22.95 11.13
CA TYR A 68 16.83 -23.21 10.22
C TYR A 68 16.00 -21.95 10.09
N GLU A 69 15.58 -21.61 8.88
CA GLU A 69 14.70 -20.47 8.66
C GLU A 69 13.32 -20.96 8.23
N ILE A 70 12.27 -20.36 8.80
CA ILE A 70 10.88 -20.72 8.50
C ILE A 70 10.50 -20.23 7.11
N VAL A 71 10.04 -21.16 6.27
CA VAL A 71 9.46 -20.88 4.96
C VAL A 71 7.93 -20.93 5.03
N CYS A 72 7.35 -21.90 5.74
CA CYS A 72 5.89 -21.99 5.86
C CYS A 72 5.47 -22.40 7.28
N GLY A 73 4.38 -21.80 7.76
CA GLY A 73 3.78 -22.17 9.05
C GLY A 73 4.23 -21.31 10.23
N GLU A 74 4.56 -20.03 10.02
CA GLU A 74 5.01 -19.15 11.11
C GLU A 74 4.01 -19.06 12.28
N ARG A 75 2.69 -19.04 12.01
CA ARG A 75 1.67 -19.07 13.09
C ARG A 75 1.82 -20.29 14.00
N ARG A 76 2.10 -21.46 13.40
CA ARG A 76 2.28 -22.72 14.12
C ARG A 76 3.56 -22.66 14.95
N PHE A 77 4.64 -22.16 14.37
CA PHE A 77 5.88 -21.92 15.11
C PHE A 77 5.66 -20.99 16.30
N ARG A 78 5.05 -19.82 16.10
CA ARG A 78 4.76 -18.85 17.18
C ARG A 78 3.88 -19.45 18.28
N ALA A 79 2.86 -20.22 17.92
CA ALA A 79 2.00 -20.90 18.89
C ALA A 79 2.76 -21.95 19.72
N VAL A 80 3.65 -22.73 19.10
CA VAL A 80 4.50 -23.70 19.83
C VAL A 80 5.56 -22.97 20.67
N SER A 81 6.14 -21.87 20.18
CA SER A 81 7.09 -21.05 20.95
C SER A 81 6.46 -20.46 22.21
N LEU A 82 5.17 -20.09 22.14
CA LEU A 82 4.41 -19.64 23.31
C LEU A 82 4.20 -20.77 24.33
N LEU A 83 3.90 -21.99 23.86
CA LEU A 83 3.81 -23.18 24.73
C LEU A 83 5.16 -23.55 25.33
N LYS A 84 6.26 -23.42 24.57
CA LYS A 84 7.63 -23.62 25.06
C LYS A 84 7.96 -22.63 26.17
N ALA A 85 7.66 -21.34 26.00
CA ALA A 85 7.90 -20.34 27.04
C ALA A 85 7.16 -20.68 28.35
N LYS A 86 5.87 -21.06 28.26
CA LYS A 86 5.08 -21.54 29.41
C LYS A 86 5.67 -22.81 30.04
N GLU A 87 6.17 -23.74 29.22
CA GLU A 87 6.82 -24.96 29.69
C GLU A 87 8.16 -24.68 30.37
N ASP A 88 8.97 -23.77 29.82
CA ASP A 88 10.26 -23.35 30.36
C ASP A 88 10.09 -22.67 31.72
N GLU A 89 9.12 -21.77 31.87
CA GLU A 89 8.76 -21.17 33.17
C GLU A 89 8.36 -22.23 34.21
N ALA A 90 7.51 -23.18 33.83
CA ALA A 90 7.11 -24.28 34.69
C ALA A 90 8.28 -25.22 35.03
N ASN A 91 9.21 -25.41 34.10
CA ASN A 91 10.40 -26.22 34.29
C ASN A 91 11.38 -25.59 35.28
N VAL A 92 11.54 -24.26 35.29
CA VAL A 92 12.36 -23.58 36.31
C VAL A 92 11.86 -23.89 37.72
N ALA A 93 10.54 -23.85 37.94
CA ALA A 93 9.94 -24.21 39.22
C ALA A 93 10.13 -25.70 39.56
N LYS A 94 9.97 -26.60 38.58
CA LYS A 94 10.19 -28.04 38.76
C LYS A 94 11.65 -28.37 39.10
N ILE A 95 12.61 -27.74 38.44
CA ILE A 95 14.04 -27.93 38.68
C ILE A 95 14.39 -27.49 40.11
N LYS A 96 13.90 -26.33 40.55
CA LYS A 96 14.05 -25.87 41.95
C LYS A 96 13.45 -26.86 42.95
N ALA A 97 12.37 -27.55 42.58
CA ALA A 97 11.72 -28.58 43.37
C ALA A 97 12.29 -30.00 43.17
N HIS A 98 13.43 -30.17 42.48
CA HIS A 98 14.04 -31.46 42.12
C HIS A 98 13.08 -32.44 41.39
N ARG A 99 12.14 -31.91 40.61
CA ARG A 99 11.21 -32.71 39.77
C ARG A 99 11.71 -32.80 38.34
N LYS A 100 11.33 -33.88 37.64
CA LYS A 100 11.67 -34.10 36.23
C LYS A 100 11.09 -32.97 35.36
N LYS A 101 11.92 -32.40 34.47
CA LYS A 101 11.51 -31.42 33.46
C LYS A 101 10.59 -32.04 32.41
N SER A 102 9.73 -31.21 31.82
CA SER A 102 8.92 -31.54 30.66
C SER A 102 9.63 -31.08 29.38
N GLU A 103 9.55 -31.87 28.32
CA GLU A 103 10.20 -31.57 27.03
C GLU A 103 9.21 -31.64 25.86
N LYS A 104 7.92 -31.42 26.14
CA LYS A 104 6.84 -31.66 25.18
C LYS A 104 6.87 -30.65 24.02
N PHE A 105 7.27 -29.41 24.28
CA PHE A 105 7.27 -28.33 23.31
C PHE A 105 8.68 -27.81 23.00
N GLN A 106 9.72 -28.60 23.29
CA GLN A 106 11.12 -28.24 23.02
C GLN A 106 11.52 -28.46 21.56
N THR A 107 10.81 -29.36 20.87
CA THR A 107 11.00 -29.65 19.45
C THR A 107 9.70 -29.45 18.69
N ILE A 108 9.82 -29.18 17.40
CA ILE A 108 8.70 -28.99 16.49
C ILE A 108 8.93 -29.84 15.23
N SER A 109 7.87 -30.46 14.72
CA SER A 109 7.93 -31.29 13.51
C SER A 109 8.08 -30.40 12.27
N CYS A 110 9.16 -30.64 11.53
CA CYS A 110 9.59 -29.84 10.39
C CYS A 110 9.80 -30.71 9.14
N ILE A 111 9.56 -30.12 7.97
CA ILE A 111 10.05 -30.60 6.69
C ILE A 111 11.22 -29.69 6.28
N VAL A 112 12.41 -30.25 6.23
CA VAL A 112 13.62 -29.53 5.80
C VAL A 112 13.70 -29.56 4.27
N ARG A 113 13.90 -28.39 3.66
CA ARG A 113 14.15 -28.26 2.22
C ARG A 113 15.36 -27.38 1.96
N GLU A 114 16.12 -27.73 0.93
CA GLU A 114 17.13 -26.84 0.39
C GLU A 114 16.46 -25.88 -0.58
N MET A 115 16.59 -24.58 -0.32
CA MET A 115 15.97 -23.51 -1.08
C MET A 115 16.88 -22.29 -1.07
N THR A 116 17.01 -21.64 -2.21
CA THR A 116 17.60 -20.29 -2.32
C THR A 116 16.71 -19.24 -1.63
N ASP A 117 17.25 -18.04 -1.40
CA ASP A 117 16.49 -16.90 -0.85
C ASP A 117 15.28 -16.54 -1.70
N ASP A 118 15.41 -16.65 -3.01
CA ASP A 118 14.32 -16.37 -3.94
C ASP A 118 13.23 -17.45 -3.92
N GLU A 119 13.61 -18.72 -3.95
CA GLU A 119 12.67 -19.83 -3.88
C GLU A 119 11.92 -19.87 -2.55
N ALA A 120 12.61 -19.61 -1.44
CA ALA A 120 12.01 -19.55 -0.12
C ALA A 120 10.98 -18.42 -0.06
N PHE A 121 11.33 -17.23 -0.54
CA PHE A 121 10.44 -16.08 -0.56
C PHE A 121 9.22 -16.28 -1.47
N GLU A 122 9.41 -16.86 -2.66
CA GLU A 122 8.30 -17.20 -3.56
C GLU A 122 7.35 -18.22 -2.91
N ALA A 123 7.90 -19.22 -2.20
CA ALA A 123 7.10 -20.22 -1.50
C ALA A 123 6.28 -19.59 -0.36
N MET A 124 6.88 -18.67 0.41
CA MET A 124 6.21 -17.90 1.47
C MET A 124 5.03 -17.09 0.92
N ILE A 125 5.26 -16.34 -0.16
CA ILE A 125 4.22 -15.55 -0.81
C ILE A 125 3.10 -16.45 -1.33
N THR A 126 3.45 -17.53 -2.03
CA THR A 126 2.47 -18.43 -2.65
C THR A 126 1.59 -19.11 -1.60
N GLU A 127 2.16 -19.55 -0.49
CA GLU A 127 1.40 -20.14 0.62
C GLU A 127 0.46 -19.11 1.26
N ASN A 128 0.93 -17.89 1.51
CA ASN A 128 0.09 -16.85 2.10
C ASN A 128 -1.08 -16.50 1.18
N LEU A 129 -0.84 -16.35 -0.13
CA LEU A 129 -1.85 -16.02 -1.15
C LEU A 129 -2.93 -17.09 -1.33
N GLN A 130 -2.64 -18.37 -1.03
CA GLN A 130 -3.62 -19.46 -1.17
C GLN A 130 -4.64 -19.52 -0.01
N ARG A 131 -4.52 -18.63 0.98
CA ARG A 131 -5.44 -18.58 2.11
C ARG A 131 -6.76 -17.91 1.70
N LYS A 132 -7.87 -18.30 2.34
CA LYS A 132 -9.20 -17.76 2.02
C LYS A 132 -9.36 -16.28 2.39
N ASP A 133 -8.67 -15.84 3.43
CA ASP A 133 -8.82 -14.50 4.03
C ASP A 133 -7.45 -13.80 4.09
N VAL A 134 -6.87 -13.50 2.92
CA VAL A 134 -5.65 -12.69 2.84
C VAL A 134 -6.03 -11.23 2.84
N ASP A 135 -5.31 -10.44 3.64
CA ASP A 135 -5.49 -8.99 3.68
C ASP A 135 -5.19 -8.38 2.29
N PRO A 136 -6.07 -7.51 1.77
CA PRO A 136 -5.89 -6.85 0.47
C PRO A 136 -4.54 -6.14 0.26
N ILE A 137 -3.99 -5.55 1.30
CA ILE A 137 -2.73 -4.82 1.29
C ILE A 137 -1.56 -5.82 1.33
N GLU A 138 -1.68 -6.93 2.06
CA GLU A 138 -0.70 -8.02 2.00
C GLU A 138 -0.65 -8.67 0.60
N GLU A 139 -1.79 -8.87 -0.06
CA GLU A 139 -1.84 -9.34 -1.45
C GLU A 139 -1.17 -8.35 -2.40
N ALA A 140 -1.45 -7.05 -2.25
CA ALA A 140 -0.84 -6.00 -3.05
C ALA A 140 0.69 -6.03 -2.94
N PHE A 141 1.22 -6.11 -1.72
CA PHE A 141 2.65 -6.19 -1.47
C PHE A 141 3.25 -7.46 -2.08
N ALA A 142 2.61 -8.61 -1.86
CA ALA A 142 3.06 -9.89 -2.40
C ALA A 142 3.15 -9.90 -3.93
N PHE A 143 2.15 -9.36 -4.63
CA PHE A 143 2.18 -9.29 -6.09
C PHE A 143 3.22 -8.32 -6.63
N ALA A 144 3.41 -7.17 -5.97
CA ALA A 144 4.46 -6.22 -6.35
C ALA A 144 5.85 -6.85 -6.25
N GLN A 145 6.10 -7.56 -5.15
CA GLN A 145 7.35 -8.26 -4.91
C GLN A 145 7.62 -9.38 -5.93
N LEU A 146 6.60 -10.15 -6.32
CA LEU A 146 6.74 -11.15 -7.39
C LEU A 146 7.06 -10.49 -8.74
N ALA A 147 6.42 -9.35 -9.04
CA ALA A 147 6.68 -8.60 -10.26
C ALA A 147 8.09 -8.00 -10.31
N GLU A 148 8.59 -7.47 -9.19
CA GLU A 148 9.96 -6.95 -9.06
C GLU A 148 11.02 -8.05 -9.27
N LYS A 149 10.72 -9.29 -8.85
CA LYS A 149 11.56 -10.46 -9.11
C LYS A 149 11.47 -11.01 -10.54
N GLY A 150 10.80 -10.29 -11.44
CA GLY A 150 10.76 -10.60 -12.88
C GLY A 150 9.63 -11.53 -13.30
N ARG A 151 8.64 -11.82 -12.44
CA ARG A 151 7.42 -12.52 -12.86
C ARG A 151 6.52 -11.56 -13.64
N THR A 152 5.91 -12.06 -14.72
CA THR A 152 4.92 -11.28 -15.46
C THR A 152 3.58 -11.24 -14.70
N LEU A 153 2.74 -10.25 -15.00
CA LEU A 153 1.40 -10.17 -14.39
C LEU A 153 0.53 -11.37 -14.79
N GLU A 154 0.74 -11.89 -16.00
CA GLU A 154 0.13 -13.10 -16.54
C GLU A 154 0.51 -14.34 -15.72
N ASP A 155 1.79 -14.51 -15.40
CA ASP A 155 2.27 -15.65 -14.60
C ASP A 155 1.69 -15.63 -13.20
N ILE A 156 1.67 -14.45 -12.56
CA ILE A 156 1.10 -14.27 -11.23
C ILE A 156 -0.39 -14.60 -11.26
N ALA A 157 -1.13 -14.06 -12.22
CA ALA A 157 -2.56 -14.26 -12.40
C ALA A 157 -2.92 -15.75 -12.61
N LEU A 158 -2.15 -16.45 -13.44
CA LEU A 158 -2.32 -17.88 -13.70
C LEU A 158 -2.06 -18.72 -12.45
N LYS A 159 -1.04 -18.38 -11.66
CA LYS A 159 -0.68 -19.10 -10.43
C LYS A 159 -1.76 -18.98 -9.34
N ILE A 160 -2.42 -17.83 -9.24
CA ILE A 160 -3.48 -17.57 -8.26
C ILE A 160 -4.89 -17.86 -8.77
N GLY A 161 -5.05 -18.16 -10.06
CA GLY A 161 -6.37 -18.41 -10.67
C GLY A 161 -7.26 -17.16 -10.73
N LYS A 162 -6.67 -15.98 -10.96
CA LYS A 162 -7.38 -14.69 -11.11
C LYS A 162 -7.07 -14.05 -12.45
N SER A 163 -7.73 -12.94 -12.78
CA SER A 163 -7.43 -12.19 -14.00
C SER A 163 -6.16 -11.35 -13.85
N THR A 164 -5.47 -11.09 -14.96
CA THR A 164 -4.36 -10.13 -15.02
C THR A 164 -4.78 -8.75 -14.52
N ARG A 165 -6.02 -8.35 -14.84
CA ARG A 165 -6.61 -7.10 -14.33
C ARG A 165 -6.69 -7.08 -12.80
N PHE A 166 -7.10 -8.18 -12.18
CA PHE A 166 -7.15 -8.28 -10.72
C PHE A 166 -5.76 -8.08 -10.10
N VAL A 167 -4.73 -8.75 -10.64
CA VAL A 167 -3.34 -8.58 -10.15
C VAL A 167 -2.87 -7.15 -10.32
N PHE A 168 -3.10 -6.55 -11.49
CA PHE A 168 -2.73 -5.16 -11.77
C PHE A 168 -3.39 -4.19 -10.79
N ASP A 169 -4.71 -4.29 -10.62
CA ASP A 169 -5.45 -3.42 -9.70
C ASP A 169 -4.92 -3.59 -8.27
N ARG A 170 -4.67 -4.83 -7.84
CA ARG A 170 -4.12 -5.10 -6.51
C ARG A 170 -2.75 -4.48 -6.28
N ILE A 171 -1.83 -4.60 -7.23
CA ILE A 171 -0.49 -3.98 -7.15
C ILE A 171 -0.62 -2.46 -6.99
N LYS A 172 -1.60 -1.83 -7.62
CA LYS A 172 -1.82 -0.39 -7.51
C LYS A 172 -2.17 0.06 -6.10
N LEU A 173 -2.70 -0.78 -5.21
CA LEU A 173 -2.93 -0.38 -3.82
C LEU A 173 -1.65 0.00 -3.07
N ASN A 174 -0.47 -0.42 -3.55
CA ASN A 174 0.80 -0.03 -2.93
C ASN A 174 1.08 1.48 -2.99
N SER A 175 0.46 2.23 -3.91
CA SER A 175 0.58 3.71 -3.98
C SER A 175 -0.30 4.45 -2.99
N LEU A 176 -1.10 3.75 -2.18
CA LEU A 176 -1.83 4.38 -1.08
C LEU A 176 -0.88 4.83 0.03
N ILE A 177 -1.17 5.99 0.63
CA ILE A 177 -0.49 6.46 1.84
C ILE A 177 -0.76 5.49 3.03
N PRO A 178 0.16 5.40 4.01
CA PRO A 178 0.03 4.47 5.14
C PRO A 178 -1.32 4.54 5.87
N GLU A 179 -1.86 5.73 6.05
CA GLU A 179 -3.11 6.01 6.75
C GLU A 179 -4.32 5.42 6.00
N LEU A 180 -4.35 5.55 4.67
CA LEU A 180 -5.40 4.96 3.85
C LEU A 180 -5.27 3.43 3.77
N LYS A 181 -4.04 2.89 3.77
CA LYS A 181 -3.83 1.42 3.84
C LYS A 181 -4.41 0.83 5.13
N GLU A 182 -4.27 1.53 6.24
CA GLU A 182 -4.84 1.11 7.53
C GLU A 182 -6.37 1.16 7.52
N ARG A 183 -6.97 2.23 6.99
CA ARG A 183 -8.43 2.34 6.83
C ARG A 183 -9.02 1.26 5.92
N VAL A 184 -8.29 0.84 4.88
CA VAL A 184 -8.70 -0.30 4.05
C VAL A 184 -8.66 -1.61 4.84
N ARG A 185 -7.64 -1.80 5.69
CA ARG A 185 -7.53 -2.99 6.55
C ARG A 185 -8.65 -3.05 7.59
N ASN A 186 -8.98 -1.91 8.19
CA ASN A 186 -10.05 -1.81 9.19
C ASN A 186 -11.45 -1.96 8.57
N GLY A 187 -11.56 -1.86 7.24
CA GLY A 187 -12.85 -1.93 6.53
C GLY A 187 -13.60 -0.59 6.48
N ASP A 188 -12.94 0.51 6.88
CA ASP A 188 -13.49 1.86 6.79
C ASP A 188 -13.57 2.33 5.34
N ILE A 189 -12.63 1.88 4.50
CA ILE A 189 -12.61 2.15 3.06
C ILE A 189 -12.87 0.84 2.29
N PRO A 190 -13.95 0.76 1.49
CA PRO A 190 -14.21 -0.40 0.67
C PRO A 190 -13.14 -0.52 -0.41
N LEU A 191 -12.81 -1.75 -0.77
CA LEU A 191 -11.72 -2.04 -1.70
C LEU A 191 -11.86 -1.32 -3.05
N SER A 192 -13.08 -1.26 -3.59
CA SER A 192 -13.36 -0.53 -4.84
C SER A 192 -13.06 0.96 -4.73
N GLY A 193 -13.26 1.55 -3.55
CA GLY A 193 -12.88 2.94 -3.26
C GLY A 193 -11.38 3.11 -3.13
N ALA A 194 -10.70 2.18 -2.46
CA ALA A 194 -9.25 2.16 -2.32
C ALA A 194 -8.53 2.16 -3.69
N MET A 195 -9.08 1.43 -4.67
CA MET A 195 -8.56 1.40 -6.05
C MET A 195 -8.69 2.74 -6.80
N ILE A 196 -9.66 3.57 -6.40
CA ILE A 196 -9.83 4.91 -6.96
C ILE A 196 -8.78 5.82 -6.29
N LEU A 197 -8.73 5.83 -4.96
CA LEU A 197 -7.79 6.64 -4.20
C LEU A 197 -6.32 6.37 -4.57
N SER A 198 -5.97 5.10 -4.85
CA SER A 198 -4.60 4.72 -5.20
C SER A 198 -4.08 5.33 -6.50
N LYS A 199 -4.96 5.92 -7.32
CA LYS A 199 -4.58 6.59 -8.57
C LYS A 199 -4.34 8.09 -8.38
N LEU A 200 -4.65 8.64 -7.21
CA LEU A 200 -4.39 10.03 -6.85
C LEU A 200 -2.94 10.18 -6.37
N ASP A 201 -2.40 11.39 -6.49
CA ASP A 201 -1.13 11.75 -5.86
C ASP A 201 -1.25 11.75 -4.32
N GLU A 202 -0.11 11.73 -3.65
CA GLU A 202 -0.05 11.64 -2.19
C GLU A 202 -0.70 12.84 -1.49
N ASP A 203 -0.65 14.03 -2.08
CA ASP A 203 -1.21 15.24 -1.46
C ASP A 203 -2.74 15.19 -1.48
N THR A 204 -3.33 14.83 -2.62
CA THR A 204 -4.79 14.63 -2.74
C THR A 204 -5.28 13.47 -1.85
N GLN A 205 -4.47 12.43 -1.66
CA GLN A 205 -4.80 11.34 -0.72
C GLN A 205 -4.81 11.80 0.75
N LYS A 206 -3.91 12.72 1.13
CA LYS A 206 -3.89 13.31 2.48
C LYS A 206 -5.10 14.22 2.68
N GLU A 207 -5.43 15.05 1.70
CA GLU A 207 -6.65 15.89 1.72
C GLU A 207 -7.89 15.02 1.96
N PHE A 208 -8.04 13.92 1.21
CA PHE A 208 -9.14 12.98 1.44
C PHE A 208 -9.16 12.41 2.86
N HIS A 209 -8.00 12.06 3.39
CA HIS A 209 -7.89 11.51 4.74
C HIS A 209 -8.28 12.52 5.82
N GLU A 210 -7.92 13.79 5.65
CA GLU A 210 -8.21 14.89 6.59
C GLU A 210 -9.68 15.33 6.54
N GLU A 211 -10.31 15.32 5.35
CA GLU A 211 -11.72 15.72 5.20
C GLU A 211 -12.71 14.63 5.68
N GLU A 212 -12.37 13.36 5.48
CA GLU A 212 -13.28 12.24 5.70
C GLU A 212 -12.71 11.24 6.70
N GLU A 213 -12.95 11.45 8.00
CA GLU A 213 -12.44 10.55 9.07
C GLU A 213 -13.30 9.29 9.30
N GLU A 214 -14.52 9.24 8.78
CA GLU A 214 -15.49 8.18 9.08
C GLU A 214 -15.47 7.01 8.06
N GLN A 215 -16.44 6.10 8.20
CA GLN A 215 -16.63 4.99 7.27
C GLN A 215 -17.07 5.51 5.90
N CYS A 216 -16.24 5.29 4.89
CA CYS A 216 -16.47 5.80 3.55
C CYS A 216 -17.24 4.80 2.68
N THR A 217 -18.05 5.33 1.77
CA THR A 217 -18.62 4.53 0.67
C THR A 217 -17.86 4.78 -0.63
N THR A 218 -17.92 3.84 -1.56
CA THR A 218 -17.36 4.04 -2.91
C THR A 218 -17.99 5.25 -3.61
N ALA A 219 -19.26 5.56 -3.30
CA ALA A 219 -19.94 6.73 -3.87
C ALA A 219 -19.34 8.04 -3.35
N MET A 220 -19.10 8.16 -2.04
CA MET A 220 -18.44 9.33 -1.44
C MET A 220 -17.04 9.55 -2.02
N ILE A 221 -16.26 8.47 -2.15
CA ILE A 221 -14.91 8.55 -2.74
C ILE A 221 -14.98 9.02 -4.20
N ARG A 222 -15.94 8.51 -4.99
CA ARG A 222 -16.14 9.00 -6.37
C ARG A 222 -16.56 10.47 -6.41
N GLU A 223 -17.39 10.90 -5.47
CA GLU A 223 -17.81 12.29 -5.36
C GLU A 223 -16.64 13.21 -5.00
N PHE A 224 -15.83 12.84 -4.01
CA PHE A 224 -14.60 13.54 -3.67
C PHE A 224 -13.70 13.70 -4.89
N VAL A 225 -13.34 12.59 -5.55
CA VAL A 225 -12.46 12.63 -6.73
C VAL A 225 -13.07 13.41 -7.89
N SER A 226 -14.39 13.32 -8.06
CA SER A 226 -15.13 14.14 -9.02
C SER A 226 -14.95 15.63 -8.73
N ASN A 227 -15.06 16.02 -7.46
CA ASN A 227 -14.98 17.41 -7.00
C ASN A 227 -13.54 17.93 -6.93
N SER A 228 -12.53 17.06 -6.79
CA SER A 228 -11.11 17.42 -6.85
C SER A 228 -10.67 17.91 -8.24
N PHE A 229 -11.41 17.58 -9.30
CA PHE A 229 -11.08 18.00 -10.66
C PHE A 229 -11.83 19.26 -11.09
N MET A 230 -11.12 20.16 -11.80
CA MET A 230 -11.71 21.43 -12.25
C MET A 230 -12.53 21.22 -13.52
N GLU A 231 -13.79 21.63 -13.51
CA GLU A 231 -14.66 21.51 -14.67
C GLU A 231 -14.30 22.55 -15.74
N LEU A 232 -13.86 22.07 -16.91
CA LEU A 232 -13.45 22.96 -18.00
C LEU A 232 -14.64 23.76 -18.56
N GLY A 233 -15.85 23.23 -18.50
CA GLY A 233 -17.06 23.97 -18.90
C GLY A 233 -17.31 25.23 -18.05
N ASN A 234 -16.77 25.28 -16.82
CA ASN A 234 -16.86 26.44 -15.94
C ASN A 234 -15.69 27.40 -16.05
N ALA A 235 -14.62 27.03 -16.77
CA ALA A 235 -13.44 27.86 -16.93
C ALA A 235 -13.74 29.15 -17.71
N PRO A 236 -13.36 30.34 -17.18
CA PRO A 236 -13.65 31.62 -17.84
C PRO A 236 -13.11 31.72 -19.28
N TRP A 237 -11.92 31.18 -19.54
CA TRP A 237 -11.32 31.22 -20.88
C TRP A 237 -11.99 30.28 -21.88
N ILE A 238 -12.66 29.23 -21.41
CA ILE A 238 -13.46 28.34 -22.26
C ILE A 238 -14.81 29.00 -22.59
N LYS A 239 -15.45 29.64 -21.60
CA LYS A 239 -16.71 30.38 -21.80
C LYS A 239 -16.55 31.55 -22.79
N ASP A 240 -15.40 32.20 -22.77
CA ASP A 240 -15.09 33.33 -23.65
C ASP A 240 -14.40 32.90 -24.98
N ASP A 241 -14.42 31.61 -25.33
CA ASP A 241 -13.77 31.05 -26.55
C ASP A 241 -12.31 31.53 -26.75
N SER A 242 -11.61 31.68 -25.63
CA SER A 242 -10.28 32.30 -25.53
C SER A 242 -9.19 31.27 -25.22
N ASP A 243 -9.45 29.98 -25.44
CA ASP A 243 -8.50 28.87 -25.27
C ASP A 243 -7.48 28.77 -26.42
N ASN A 244 -6.96 29.94 -26.83
CA ASN A 244 -5.87 30.10 -27.77
C ASN A 244 -4.69 30.77 -27.06
N TRP A 245 -3.62 30.00 -26.89
CA TRP A 245 -2.45 30.37 -26.09
C TRP A 245 -1.22 30.64 -26.95
N GLU A 246 -1.43 31.23 -28.14
CA GLU A 246 -0.36 31.54 -29.09
C GLU A 246 0.77 32.32 -28.41
N ASN A 247 2.02 31.94 -28.69
CA ASN A 247 3.24 32.51 -28.10
C ASN A 247 3.47 32.22 -26.61
N THR A 248 2.90 31.13 -26.08
CA THR A 248 3.20 30.61 -24.74
C THR A 248 3.47 29.11 -24.77
N ASP A 249 4.08 28.56 -23.73
CA ASP A 249 4.27 27.11 -23.56
C ASP A 249 2.98 26.35 -23.17
N ILE A 250 1.82 27.04 -23.16
CA ILE A 250 0.54 26.49 -22.71
C ILE A 250 -0.19 25.86 -23.90
N LYS A 251 -0.55 24.58 -23.80
CA LYS A 251 -1.41 23.90 -24.79
C LYS A 251 -2.89 24.21 -24.54
N SER A 252 -3.69 24.34 -25.61
CA SER A 252 -5.15 24.46 -25.50
C SER A 252 -5.76 23.27 -24.74
N CYS A 253 -6.85 23.48 -24.01
CA CYS A 253 -7.57 22.41 -23.31
C CYS A 253 -8.06 21.30 -24.26
N SER A 254 -8.37 21.61 -25.52
CA SER A 254 -8.77 20.63 -26.55
C SER A 254 -7.64 19.70 -27.01
N GLN A 255 -6.38 20.04 -26.76
CA GLN A 255 -5.21 19.23 -27.09
C GLN A 255 -4.33 18.94 -25.87
N CYS A 256 -4.83 19.25 -24.67
CA CYS A 256 -4.09 19.10 -23.43
C CYS A 256 -4.17 17.66 -22.91
N GLU A 257 -3.03 17.14 -22.46
CA GLU A 257 -2.89 15.84 -21.81
C GLU A 257 -3.63 15.76 -20.48
N ASN A 258 -3.83 16.90 -19.81
CA ASN A 258 -4.53 16.98 -18.53
C ASN A 258 -6.06 17.06 -18.67
N ASN A 259 -6.60 17.01 -19.90
CA ASN A 259 -8.05 16.99 -20.12
C ASN A 259 -8.56 15.54 -20.14
N THR A 260 -9.51 15.23 -19.26
CA THR A 260 -10.14 13.91 -19.14
C THR A 260 -10.71 13.37 -20.45
N CYS A 261 -11.15 14.24 -21.38
CA CYS A 261 -11.72 13.85 -22.66
C CYS A 261 -10.70 13.54 -23.77
N ASN A 262 -9.47 14.06 -23.70
CA ASN A 262 -8.52 13.98 -24.82
C ASN A 262 -7.64 12.73 -24.76
N HIS A 263 -7.08 12.45 -23.59
CA HIS A 263 -6.12 11.36 -23.41
C HIS A 263 -6.70 10.18 -22.63
N GLY A 264 -8.03 10.16 -22.44
CA GLY A 264 -8.73 9.21 -21.61
C GLY A 264 -8.41 9.47 -20.13
N CYS A 265 -9.44 9.62 -19.31
CA CYS A 265 -9.22 9.69 -17.88
C CYS A 265 -8.57 8.35 -17.42
N LEU A 266 -7.48 8.43 -16.62
CA LEU A 266 -6.91 7.27 -15.89
C LEU A 266 -7.98 6.51 -15.08
N PHE A 267 -9.10 7.18 -14.84
CA PHE A 267 -10.35 6.66 -14.32
C PHE A 267 -11.35 6.55 -15.47
N TYR A 268 -11.42 5.41 -16.15
CA TYR A 268 -12.45 5.15 -17.17
C TYR A 268 -13.88 5.40 -16.64
N GLU A 269 -14.11 5.17 -15.34
CA GLU A 269 -15.35 5.48 -14.62
C GLU A 269 -15.68 6.99 -14.56
N MET A 270 -14.71 7.85 -14.82
CA MET A 270 -14.82 9.31 -14.84
C MET A 270 -14.75 9.88 -16.25
N ASN A 271 -14.99 9.07 -17.28
CA ASN A 271 -15.51 9.57 -18.55
C ASN A 271 -16.96 10.06 -18.32
N SER A 272 -17.15 11.00 -17.39
CA SER A 272 -18.34 11.82 -17.32
C SER A 272 -18.40 12.66 -18.59
N LYS A 273 -19.63 13.03 -18.99
CA LYS A 273 -19.89 13.76 -20.24
C LYS A 273 -19.22 15.14 -20.32
N ASP A 274 -18.65 15.61 -19.22
CA ASP A 274 -18.11 16.95 -19.06
C ASP A 274 -16.58 16.92 -18.95
N ALA A 275 -15.92 17.73 -19.78
CA ALA A 275 -14.46 17.83 -19.81
C ALA A 275 -13.92 18.43 -18.51
N ARG A 276 -12.91 17.80 -17.91
CA ARG A 276 -12.28 18.25 -16.65
C ARG A 276 -10.76 18.31 -16.77
N CYS A 277 -10.15 19.23 -16.04
CA CYS A 277 -8.70 19.31 -15.87
C CYS A 277 -8.29 18.53 -14.63
N ILE A 278 -7.40 17.54 -14.80
CA ILE A 278 -6.89 16.71 -13.69
C ILE A 278 -5.71 17.36 -12.95
N ASN A 279 -5.18 18.48 -13.46
CA ASN A 279 -4.00 19.12 -12.91
C ASN A 279 -4.33 20.56 -12.47
N ALA A 280 -4.30 20.80 -11.16
CA ALA A 280 -4.60 22.11 -10.57
C ALA A 280 -3.64 23.21 -11.01
N ALA A 281 -2.34 22.93 -11.02
CA ALA A 281 -1.32 23.88 -11.46
C ALA A 281 -1.48 24.23 -12.95
N CYS A 282 -1.91 23.28 -13.78
CA CYS A 282 -2.21 23.55 -15.20
C CYS A 282 -3.42 24.49 -15.34
N TYR A 283 -4.50 24.23 -14.59
CA TYR A 283 -5.69 25.06 -14.59
C TYR A 283 -5.40 26.47 -14.09
N GLU A 284 -4.65 26.61 -12.99
CA GLU A 284 -4.26 27.90 -12.42
C GLU A 284 -3.37 28.70 -13.39
N LYS A 285 -2.37 28.07 -14.03
CA LYS A 285 -1.54 28.73 -15.04
C LYS A 285 -2.37 29.29 -16.19
N LYS A 286 -3.35 28.53 -16.68
CA LYS A 286 -4.30 28.99 -17.72
C LYS A 286 -5.16 30.14 -17.23
N GLN A 287 -5.67 30.05 -16.01
CA GLN A 287 -6.45 31.14 -15.40
C GLN A 287 -5.64 32.43 -15.29
N ILE A 288 -4.40 32.35 -14.82
CA ILE A 288 -3.49 33.49 -14.70
C ILE A 288 -3.19 34.08 -16.09
N ALA A 289 -2.88 33.24 -17.08
CA ALA A 289 -2.61 33.69 -18.44
C ALA A 289 -3.82 34.39 -19.07
N TYR A 290 -5.03 33.84 -18.88
CA TYR A 290 -6.28 34.45 -19.33
C TYR A 290 -6.51 35.82 -18.69
N VAL A 291 -6.40 35.90 -17.36
CA VAL A 291 -6.57 37.16 -16.63
C VAL A 291 -5.52 38.17 -17.09
N THR A 292 -4.26 37.77 -17.23
CA THR A 292 -3.17 38.65 -17.69
C THR A 292 -3.46 39.20 -19.09
N ARG A 293 -3.94 38.37 -20.02
CA ARG A 293 -4.32 38.80 -21.37
C ARG A 293 -5.48 39.81 -21.34
N LYS A 294 -6.52 39.55 -20.54
CA LYS A 294 -7.63 40.51 -20.36
C LYS A 294 -7.15 41.85 -19.81
N ILE A 295 -6.24 41.81 -18.82
CA ILE A 295 -5.62 43.02 -18.26
C ILE A 295 -4.82 43.78 -19.32
N GLN A 296 -4.06 43.09 -20.17
CA GLN A 296 -3.28 43.71 -21.24
C GLN A 296 -4.17 44.35 -22.30
N LEU A 297 -5.28 43.71 -22.69
CA LEU A 297 -6.23 44.27 -23.66
C LEU A 297 -6.92 45.53 -23.14
N GLU A 298 -7.21 45.58 -21.84
CA GLU A 298 -7.85 46.72 -21.20
C GLU A 298 -6.85 47.75 -20.66
N TYR A 299 -5.53 47.59 -20.91
CA TYR A 299 -4.46 48.35 -20.25
C TYR A 299 -4.63 49.88 -20.31
N GLU A 300 -5.08 50.41 -21.46
CA GLU A 300 -5.32 51.85 -21.63
C GLU A 300 -6.52 52.37 -20.84
N HIS A 301 -7.46 51.48 -20.51
CA HIS A 301 -8.68 51.76 -19.78
C HIS A 301 -8.58 51.45 -18.28
N LEU A 302 -7.44 50.98 -17.78
CA LEU A 302 -7.25 50.67 -16.36
C LEU A 302 -6.80 51.88 -15.54
N VAL A 303 -7.29 51.96 -14.29
CA VAL A 303 -6.75 52.88 -13.27
C VAL A 303 -5.52 52.25 -12.62
N LYS A 304 -4.38 52.94 -12.65
CA LYS A 304 -3.13 52.44 -12.03
C LYS A 304 -3.13 52.65 -10.51
N VAL A 305 -2.41 51.80 -9.80
CA VAL A 305 -2.25 51.92 -8.34
C VAL A 305 -1.64 53.29 -8.01
N GLY A 306 -2.36 54.09 -7.22
CA GLY A 306 -1.96 55.45 -6.83
C GLY A 306 -2.57 56.58 -7.67
N GLU A 307 -3.28 56.27 -8.77
CA GLU A 307 -4.02 57.27 -9.55
C GLU A 307 -5.45 57.48 -8.99
N PRO A 308 -6.02 58.70 -9.08
CA PRO A 308 -7.40 58.95 -8.70
C PRO A 308 -8.37 58.23 -9.66
N LEU A 309 -9.53 57.82 -9.13
CA LEU A 309 -10.59 57.22 -9.93
C LEU A 309 -11.07 58.19 -11.00
N SER A 310 -11.04 57.75 -12.26
CA SER A 310 -11.44 58.55 -13.42
C SER A 310 -12.63 57.90 -14.12
N PHE A 311 -13.59 58.73 -14.54
CA PHE A 311 -14.80 58.29 -15.22
C PHE A 311 -14.46 57.60 -16.56
N GLY A 312 -15.03 56.41 -16.79
CA GLY A 312 -14.78 55.61 -17.99
C GLY A 312 -13.57 54.67 -17.91
N LYS A 313 -12.86 54.62 -16.76
CA LYS A 313 -11.79 53.66 -16.52
C LYS A 313 -12.23 52.50 -15.61
N THR A 314 -11.66 51.33 -15.85
CA THR A 314 -11.93 50.07 -15.15
C THR A 314 -10.95 49.87 -13.99
N ILE A 315 -11.45 49.31 -12.88
CA ILE A 315 -10.65 48.95 -11.70
C ILE A 315 -10.64 47.44 -11.59
N ILE A 316 -9.47 46.83 -11.42
CA ILE A 316 -9.34 45.39 -11.16
C ILE A 316 -9.41 45.18 -9.65
N ILE A 317 -10.48 44.51 -9.18
CA ILE A 317 -10.55 44.03 -7.81
C ILE A 317 -10.02 42.60 -7.80
N ALA A 318 -8.79 42.43 -7.33
CA ALA A 318 -8.25 41.10 -7.03
C ALA A 318 -8.97 40.56 -5.79
N ARG A 319 -10.07 39.86 -5.97
CA ARG A 319 -10.54 38.93 -4.94
C ARG A 319 -9.68 37.68 -5.07
N ARG A 320 -9.12 37.22 -3.96
CA ARG A 320 -8.73 35.80 -3.89
C ARG A 320 -9.98 35.03 -4.30
N PRO A 321 -9.93 34.17 -5.33
CA PRO A 321 -11.00 33.22 -5.49
C PRO A 321 -11.19 32.55 -4.13
N ASP A 322 -12.43 32.35 -3.70
CA ASP A 322 -12.65 31.24 -2.79
C ASP A 322 -11.94 30.07 -3.48
N THR A 323 -11.08 29.36 -2.75
CA THR A 323 -10.49 28.13 -3.26
C THR A 323 -11.64 27.31 -3.86
N TYR A 324 -11.39 26.45 -4.84
CA TYR A 324 -12.46 25.57 -5.34
C TYR A 324 -13.17 24.81 -4.16
N TRP A 325 -12.44 24.70 -3.05
CA TRP A 325 -12.78 24.21 -1.71
C TRP A 325 -13.47 25.22 -0.74
N GLY A 326 -13.44 26.52 -0.99
CA GLY A 326 -13.85 27.59 -0.06
C GLY A 326 -15.33 27.92 -0.05
N GLY A 327 -16.17 27.02 -0.56
CA GLY A 327 -17.62 27.18 -0.67
C GLY A 327 -18.40 26.11 0.09
N ARG A 328 -18.02 25.79 1.34
CA ARG A 328 -18.90 25.15 2.32
C ARG A 328 -18.66 25.74 3.70
#